data_AF-A0AAU7KCW5-F1
#
_entry.id   AF-A0AAU7KCW5-F1
#
_cell.length_a   1.000
_cell.length_b   1.000
_cell.length_c   1.000
_cell.angle_alpha   90.00
_cell.angle_beta   90.00
_cell.angle_gamma   90.00
#
_symmetry.space_group_name_H-M   'P 1'
#
loop_
_entity.id
_entity.type
_entity.pdbx_description
1 polymer ?
#
loop_
_entity_poly.entity_id
_entity_poly.type
_entity_poly.pdbx_seq_one_letter_code
_entity_poly.pdbx_strand_id
1 'polypeptide(L)'
;MSEYEITQWRKRLERKGWLGLSRSSPPIDRLVEYHVVWQGWLVSGRCILGKELKNDWWVPGTPQYLLSRKHGISDGVWRLAKDQQAEVGQVRRRWAG
;
A
#
# COMPACT_ATOMS: atom_id res chain seq x y z
N MET A 1 12.05 14.91 0.29
CA MET A 1 11.06 14.84 1.38
C MET A 1 11.75 14.40 2.63
N SER A 2 11.32 14.90 3.78
CA SER A 2 11.84 14.44 5.07
C SER A 2 11.10 13.19 5.54
N GLU A 3 11.79 12.32 6.26
CA GLU A 3 11.21 11.15 6.92
C GLU A 3 10.09 11.53 7.91
N TYR A 4 10.16 12.75 8.45
CA TYR A 4 9.16 13.33 9.34
C TYR A 4 7.79 13.50 8.67
N GLU A 5 7.73 14.07 7.46
CA GLU A 5 6.48 14.30 6.74
C GLU A 5 5.74 12.99 6.42
N ILE A 6 6.50 11.97 5.99
CA ILE A 6 6.00 10.63 5.73
C ILE A 6 5.42 10.02 7.01
N THR A 7 6.15 10.14 8.13
CA THR A 7 5.71 9.65 9.44
C THR A 7 4.41 10.32 9.88
N GLN A 8 4.29 11.64 9.74
CA GLN A 8 3.06 12.36 10.10
C GLN A 8 1.88 11.98 9.21
N TRP A 9 2.11 11.80 7.90
CA TRP A 9 1.12 11.27 7.00
C TRP A 9 0.62 9.89 7.42
N ARG A 10 1.51 8.93 7.71
CA ARG A 10 1.13 7.60 8.19
C ARG A 10 0.29 7.70 9.46
N LYS A 11 0.76 8.44 10.47
CA LYS A 11 0.05 8.61 11.75
C LYS A 11 -1.35 9.22 11.57
N ARG A 12 -1.54 10.14 10.61
CA ARG A 12 -2.87 10.69 10.25
C ARG A 12 -3.81 9.62 9.70
N LEU A 13 -3.30 8.69 8.89
CA LEU A 13 -4.10 7.56 8.38
C LEU A 13 -4.35 6.52 9.46
N GLU A 14 -3.39 6.22 10.33
CA GLU A 14 -3.58 5.28 11.45
C GLU A 14 -4.73 5.73 12.37
N ARG A 15 -4.82 7.04 12.66
CA ARG A 15 -5.95 7.63 13.41
C ARG A 15 -7.32 7.48 12.71
N LYS A 16 -7.34 7.14 11.42
CA LYS A 16 -8.54 6.89 10.62
C LYS A 16 -8.79 5.38 10.41
N GLY A 17 -8.18 4.52 11.22
CA GLY A 17 -8.36 3.07 11.17
C GLY A 17 -7.53 2.36 10.10
N TRP A 18 -6.50 3.01 9.56
CA TRP A 18 -5.52 2.34 8.70
C TRP A 18 -4.44 1.65 9.53
N LEU A 19 -3.85 0.59 8.99
CA LEU A 19 -2.78 -0.17 9.62
C LEU A 19 -1.46 0.12 8.91
N GLY A 20 -0.43 0.45 9.70
CA GLY A 20 0.93 0.64 9.19
C GLY A 20 1.49 -0.65 8.58
N LEU A 21 1.97 -0.57 7.35
CA LEU A 21 2.50 -1.71 6.59
C LEU A 21 3.76 -2.30 7.25
N SER A 22 4.53 -1.50 7.98
CA SER A 22 5.68 -1.96 8.77
C SER A 22 5.30 -2.77 10.01
N ARG A 23 4.07 -2.60 10.53
CA ARG A 23 3.60 -3.21 11.78
C ARG A 23 2.71 -4.41 11.57
N SER A 24 1.93 -4.41 10.49
CA SER A 24 1.00 -5.49 10.17
C SER A 24 0.97 -5.70 8.67
N SER A 25 0.97 -6.96 8.25
CA SER A 25 0.85 -7.33 6.84
C SER A 25 -0.62 -7.45 6.45
N PRO A 26 -1.02 -7.00 5.25
CA PRO A 26 -2.37 -7.20 4.78
C PRO A 26 -2.68 -8.70 4.62
N PRO A 27 -3.92 -9.13 4.88
CA PRO A 27 -4.30 -10.52 4.72
C PRO A 27 -4.27 -10.95 3.25
N ILE A 28 -4.10 -12.26 3.06
CA ILE A 28 -4.26 -12.93 1.77
C ILE A 28 -5.77 -13.13 1.50
N ASP A 29 -6.18 -13.19 0.24
CA ASP A 29 -7.55 -13.50 -0.21
C ASP A 29 -8.65 -12.55 0.29
N ARG A 30 -8.27 -11.32 0.64
CA ARG A 30 -9.19 -10.23 0.98
C ARG A 30 -8.86 -8.98 0.18
N LEU A 31 -9.90 -8.24 -0.19
CA LEU A 31 -9.71 -6.97 -0.88
C LEU A 31 -9.24 -5.94 0.14
N VAL A 32 -8.07 -5.36 -0.13
CA VAL A 32 -7.46 -4.32 0.71
C VAL A 32 -7.33 -3.03 -0.07
N GLU A 33 -7.52 -1.92 0.63
CA GLU A 33 -7.10 -0.60 0.17
C GLU A 33 -5.72 -0.30 0.74
N TYR A 34 -4.86 0.34 -0.04
CA TYR A 34 -3.51 0.69 0.41
C TYR A 34 -3.04 2.03 -0.11
N HIS A 35 -2.09 2.60 0.64
CA HIS A 35 -1.29 3.74 0.24
C HIS A 35 0.17 3.49 0.60
N VAL A 36 1.07 3.68 -0.35
CA VAL A 36 2.48 3.34 -0.22
C VAL A 36 3.34 4.48 -0.77
N VAL A 37 4.33 4.92 0.01
CA VAL A 37 5.34 5.89 -0.42
C VAL A 37 6.54 5.12 -0.95
N TRP A 38 6.76 5.17 -2.26
CA TRP A 38 7.80 4.40 -2.93
C TRP A 38 8.55 5.28 -3.92
N GLN A 39 9.87 5.41 -3.74
CA GLN A 39 10.76 6.18 -4.64
C GLN A 39 10.28 7.63 -4.91
N GLY A 40 9.69 8.28 -3.90
CA GLY A 40 9.13 9.64 -4.02
C GLY A 40 7.76 9.72 -4.71
N TRP A 41 7.04 8.60 -4.81
CA TRP A 41 5.69 8.54 -5.35
C TRP A 41 4.73 8.06 -4.28
N LEU A 42 3.50 8.59 -4.32
CA LEU A 42 2.38 7.99 -3.61
C LEU A 42 1.69 7.01 -4.55
N VAL A 43 1.83 5.72 -4.26
CA VAL A 43 1.10 4.65 -4.92
C VAL A 43 -0.11 4.30 -4.07
N SER A 44 -1.29 4.30 -4.67
CA SER A 44 -2.55 4.03 -3.96
C SER A 44 -3.39 3.07 -4.77
N GLY A 45 -4.14 2.21 -4.12
CA GLY A 45 -4.96 1.27 -4.85
C GLY A 45 -5.78 0.32 -4.01
N ARG A 46 -6.41 -0.59 -4.74
CA ARG A 46 -7.17 -1.73 -4.24
C ARG A 46 -6.64 -3.00 -4.87
N CYS A 47 -6.37 -4.03 -4.08
CA CYS A 47 -5.91 -5.32 -4.57
C CYS A 47 -6.34 -6.46 -3.65
N ILE A 48 -6.38 -7.68 -4.20
CA ILE A 48 -6.46 -8.92 -3.41
C ILE A 48 -5.08 -9.55 -3.47
N LEU A 49 -4.44 -9.72 -2.31
CA LEU A 49 -3.14 -10.40 -2.26
C LEU A 49 -3.33 -11.91 -2.43
N GLY A 50 -2.43 -12.54 -3.17
CA GLY A 50 -2.39 -13.99 -3.38
C GLY A 50 -3.35 -14.55 -4.45
N LYS A 51 -4.28 -13.74 -4.98
CA LYS A 51 -5.27 -14.23 -5.95
C LYS A 51 -4.78 -14.27 -7.42
N GLU A 52 -3.74 -13.54 -7.84
CA GLU A 52 -3.19 -13.65 -9.22
C GLU A 52 -1.66 -13.43 -9.39
N LEU A 53 -1.14 -14.13 -10.42
CA LEU A 53 0.16 -14.21 -11.11
C LEU A 53 1.45 -14.28 -10.26
N LYS A 54 2.04 -15.49 -10.19
CA LYS A 54 3.39 -15.82 -9.66
C LYS A 54 4.50 -14.82 -10.04
N ASN A 55 4.35 -14.06 -11.13
CA ASN A 55 5.36 -13.12 -11.62
C ASN A 55 5.27 -11.72 -11.02
N ASP A 56 4.12 -11.29 -10.50
CA ASP A 56 3.93 -9.93 -9.99
C ASP A 56 4.79 -9.64 -8.76
N TRP A 57 5.17 -10.68 -8.02
CA TRP A 57 6.02 -10.57 -6.85
C TRP A 57 7.43 -10.01 -7.17
N TRP A 58 7.90 -10.18 -8.40
CA TRP A 58 9.22 -9.72 -8.84
C TRP A 58 9.18 -8.44 -9.67
N VAL A 59 7.99 -7.97 -10.06
CA VAL A 59 7.82 -6.77 -10.89
C VAL A 59 7.75 -5.54 -9.98
N PRO A 60 8.73 -4.62 -10.02
CA PRO A 60 8.73 -3.45 -9.15
C PRO A 60 7.50 -2.58 -9.34
N GLY A 61 6.88 -2.19 -8.23
CA GLY A 61 5.72 -1.29 -8.22
C GLY A 61 4.37 -1.96 -8.43
N THR A 62 4.28 -3.29 -8.57
CA THR A 62 3.00 -4.00 -8.47
C THR A 62 2.51 -4.04 -7.01
N PRO A 63 1.21 -4.24 -6.77
CA PRO A 63 0.68 -4.36 -5.42
C PRO A 63 1.37 -5.48 -4.60
N GLN A 64 1.63 -6.63 -5.21
CA GLN A 64 2.28 -7.77 -4.54
C GLN A 64 3.74 -7.43 -4.16
N TYR A 65 4.48 -6.78 -5.06
CA TYR A 65 5.83 -6.31 -4.78
C TYR A 65 5.85 -5.31 -3.62
N LEU A 66 4.95 -4.32 -3.65
CA LEU A 66 4.90 -3.27 -2.64
C LEU A 66 4.42 -3.78 -1.28
N LEU A 67 3.33 -4.55 -1.23
CA LEU A 67 2.71 -4.92 0.04
C LEU A 67 3.38 -6.13 0.71
N SER A 68 3.88 -7.08 -0.07
CA SER A 68 4.55 -8.27 0.47
C SER A 68 6.04 -8.08 0.61
N ARG A 69 6.72 -7.57 -0.43
CA ARG A 69 8.19 -7.57 -0.47
C ARG A 69 8.84 -6.42 0.30
N LYS A 70 8.12 -5.33 0.60
CA LYS A 70 8.73 -4.32 1.49
C LYS A 70 9.69 -3.35 0.80
N HIS A 71 10.04 -3.61 -0.46
CA HIS A 71 11.33 -3.20 -1.01
C HIS A 71 11.35 -1.76 -1.55
N GLY A 72 12.32 -0.97 -1.09
CA GLY A 72 12.51 0.43 -1.50
C GLY A 72 11.38 1.36 -1.07
N ILE A 73 10.53 0.91 -0.16
CA ILE A 73 9.39 1.66 0.35
C ILE A 73 9.85 2.53 1.50
N SER A 74 9.45 3.80 1.49
CA SER A 74 9.72 4.71 2.60
C SER A 74 8.73 4.49 3.75
N ASP A 75 7.43 4.37 3.46
CA ASP A 75 6.40 3.96 4.42
C ASP A 75 5.11 3.54 3.68
N GLY A 76 4.15 2.95 4.38
CA GLY A 76 2.87 2.58 3.80
C GLY A 76 1.81 2.22 4.84
N VAL A 77 0.56 2.23 4.39
CA VAL A 77 -0.59 1.79 5.18
C VAL A 77 -1.55 0.99 4.33
N TRP A 78 -2.35 0.17 4.99
CA TRP A 78 -3.43 -0.59 4.37
C TRP A 78 -4.64 -0.68 5.29
N ARG A 79 -5.78 -1.08 4.73
CA ARG A 79 -6.96 -1.52 5.48
C ARG A 79 -7.77 -2.49 4.64
N LEU A 80 -8.69 -3.22 5.26
CA LEU A 80 -9.72 -3.94 4.50
C LEU A 80 -10.56 -2.93 3.71
N ALA A 81 -10.81 -3.23 2.43
CA ALA A 81 -11.73 -2.45 1.64
C ALA A 81 -13.13 -2.50 2.26
N LYS A 82 -13.81 -1.35 2.32
CA LYS A 82 -15.16 -1.26 2.91
C LYS A 82 -16.17 -2.13 2.15
N ASP A 83 -16.02 -2.14 0.83
CA ASP A 83 -16.75 -3.01 -0.08
C ASP A 83 -15.77 -4.04 -0.64
N GLN A 84 -16.01 -5.33 -0.35
CA GLN A 84 -15.16 -6.43 -0.80
C GLN A 84 -15.39 -6.81 -2.27
N GLN A 85 -16.40 -6.22 -2.93
CA GLN A 85 -16.69 -6.40 -4.36
C GLN A 85 -16.18 -5.22 -5.21
N ALA A 86 -15.59 -4.21 -4.60
CA ALA A 86 -15.07 -3.05 -5.32
C ALA A 86 -13.97 -3.44 -6.32
N GLU A 87 -13.88 -2.68 -7.40
CA GLU A 87 -12.87 -2.92 -8.43
C GLU A 87 -11.45 -2.80 -7.90
N VAL A 88 -10.55 -3.63 -8.44
CA VAL A 88 -9.12 -3.52 -8.21
C VAL A 88 -8.51 -2.44 -9.11
N GLY A 89 -7.40 -1.86 -8.67
CA GLY A 89 -6.71 -0.85 -9.46
C GLY A 89 -5.62 -0.14 -8.68
N GLN A 90 -4.67 0.43 -9.40
CA GLN A 90 -3.55 1.17 -8.82
C GLN A 90 -3.37 2.49 -9.55
N VAL A 91 -3.19 3.55 -8.77
CA VAL A 91 -2.81 4.87 -9.27
C VAL A 91 -1.52 5.30 -8.61
N ARG A 92 -0.72 6.06 -9.37
CA ARG A 92 0.54 6.61 -8.90
C ARG A 92 0.54 8.10 -9.16
N ARG A 93 0.81 8.89 -8.12
CA ARG A 93 0.99 10.34 -8.24
C ARG A 93 2.29 10.77 -7.62
N ARG A 94 2.87 11.85 -8.14
CA ARG A 94 4.07 12.41 -7.53
C ARG A 94 3.73 12.82 -6.11
N TRP A 95 4.60 12.48 -5.16
CA TRP A 95 4.35 12.86 -3.80
C TRP A 95 4.55 14.39 -3.68
N ALA A 96 3.45 15.11 -3.48
CA ALA A 96 3.40 16.48 -3.00
C ALA A 96 2.71 16.40 -1.63
N GLY A 97 3.38 16.86 -0.58
CA GLY A 97 2.94 16.67 0.82
C GLY A 97 1.57 17.22 1.14
#